data_AF-A0A939V1S6-F1
#
_entry.id   AF-A0A939V1S6-F1
#
_cell.length_a   1.000
_cell.length_b   1.000
_cell.length_c   1.000
_cell.angle_alpha   90.00
_cell.angle_beta   90.00
_cell.angle_gamma   90.00
#
_symmetry.space_group_name_H-M   'P 1'
#
loop_
_entity.id
_entity.type
_entity.pdbx_description
1 polymer ?
#
loop_
_entity_poly.entity_id
_entity_poly.type
_entity_poly.pdbx_seq_one_letter_code
_entity_poly.pdbx_strand_id
1 'polypeptide(L)'
;MAYDSSDLTRYVKELTTQMDKFDIVLRAYYELMQEKGISREQLNAKIDDILARKVEVQYGGRKKPCPKCGKMVGESKTNPMRGKCMICGTDVAFYPFEDDVKEDEEAKPYDPSEDLGF
;
A
#
# COMPACT_ATOMS: atom_id res chain seq x y z
N MET A 1 7.69 -35.28 -7.27
CA MET A 1 6.29 -34.88 -7.02
C MET A 1 5.72 -34.37 -8.33
N ALA A 2 4.95 -35.18 -9.04
CA ALA A 2 4.22 -34.71 -10.22
C ALA A 2 2.99 -33.96 -9.69
N TYR A 3 2.86 -32.68 -10.01
CA TYR A 3 1.64 -31.93 -9.72
C TYR A 3 0.52 -32.48 -10.60
N ASP A 4 -0.63 -32.75 -10.01
CA ASP A 4 -1.82 -33.23 -10.72
C ASP A 4 -2.34 -32.10 -11.62
N SER A 5 -2.54 -32.39 -12.91
CA SER A 5 -2.97 -31.43 -13.93
C SER A 5 -4.30 -30.74 -13.56
N SER A 6 -5.12 -31.42 -12.77
CA SER A 6 -6.39 -30.92 -12.24
C SER A 6 -6.23 -29.78 -11.23
N ASP A 7 -5.23 -29.85 -10.35
CA ASP A 7 -4.95 -28.82 -9.34
C ASP A 7 -4.42 -27.53 -9.98
N LEU A 8 -3.59 -27.65 -11.03
CA LEU A 8 -3.09 -26.49 -11.78
C LEU A 8 -4.22 -25.74 -12.47
N THR A 9 -5.16 -26.48 -13.08
CA THR A 9 -6.31 -25.89 -13.77
C THR A 9 -7.23 -25.13 -12.80
N ARG A 10 -7.43 -25.69 -11.60
CA ARG A 10 -8.18 -25.01 -10.53
C ARG A 10 -7.47 -23.75 -10.05
N TYR A 11 -6.17 -23.84 -9.82
CA TYR A 11 -5.36 -22.70 -9.37
C TYR A 11 -5.37 -21.54 -10.39
N VAL A 12 -5.24 -21.85 -11.68
CA VAL A 12 -5.34 -20.84 -12.75
C VAL A 12 -6.71 -20.17 -12.72
N LYS A 13 -7.80 -20.92 -12.56
CA LYS A 13 -9.15 -20.36 -12.50
C LYS A 13 -9.38 -19.47 -11.28
N GLU A 14 -8.83 -19.86 -10.12
CA GLU A 14 -8.86 -19.04 -8.91
C GLU A 14 -8.07 -17.74 -9.11
N LEU A 15 -6.90 -17.80 -9.76
CA LEU A 15 -6.12 -16.61 -10.13
C LEU A 15 -6.87 -15.70 -11.10
N THR A 16 -7.52 -16.25 -12.13
CA THR A 16 -8.31 -15.44 -13.07
C THR A 16 -9.43 -14.70 -12.35
N THR A 17 -10.11 -15.40 -11.44
CA THR A 17 -11.18 -14.80 -10.62
C THR A 17 -10.64 -13.70 -9.70
N GLN A 18 -9.43 -13.85 -9.16
CA GLN A 18 -8.79 -12.79 -8.38
C GLN A 18 -8.41 -11.60 -9.26
N MET A 19 -7.90 -11.82 -10.47
CA MET A 19 -7.59 -10.74 -11.41
C MET A 19 -8.85 -9.95 -11.80
N ASP A 20 -9.98 -10.62 -12.05
CA ASP A 20 -11.25 -9.96 -12.35
C ASP A 20 -11.71 -9.07 -11.19
N LYS A 21 -11.53 -9.52 -9.94
CA LYS A 21 -11.83 -8.70 -8.75
C LYS A 21 -10.93 -7.47 -8.66
N PHE A 22 -9.64 -7.61 -8.95
CA PHE A 22 -8.73 -6.47 -8.98
C PHE A 22 -9.10 -5.48 -10.08
N ASP A 23 -9.48 -5.95 -11.27
CA ASP A 23 -9.92 -5.08 -12.37
C ASP A 23 -11.16 -4.25 -11.98
N ILE A 24 -12.17 -4.89 -11.37
CA ILE A 24 -13.37 -4.19 -10.88
C ILE A 24 -13.01 -3.13 -9.83
N VAL A 25 -12.15 -3.47 -8.86
CA VAL A 25 -11.74 -2.54 -7.80
C VAL A 25 -10.93 -1.37 -8.38
N LEU A 26 -10.03 -1.62 -9.33
CA LEU A 26 -9.24 -0.57 -9.97
C LEU A 26 -10.11 0.39 -10.78
N ARG A 27 -11.13 -0.11 -11.49
CA ARG A 27 -12.10 0.73 -12.20
C ARG A 27 -12.90 1.61 -11.24
N ALA A 28 -13.43 1.03 -10.16
CA ALA A 28 -14.15 1.79 -9.15
C ALA A 28 -13.26 2.86 -8.49
N TYR A 29 -12.00 2.53 -8.22
CA TYR A 29 -11.03 3.47 -7.69
C TYR A 29 -10.74 4.61 -8.69
N TYR A 30 -10.63 4.30 -9.98
CA TYR A 30 -10.43 5.29 -11.04
C TYR A 30 -11.61 6.27 -11.15
N GLU A 31 -12.84 5.78 -11.10
CA GLU A 31 -14.05 6.61 -11.10
C GLU A 31 -14.08 7.55 -9.89
N LEU A 32 -13.78 7.05 -8.69
CA LEU A 32 -13.67 7.87 -7.47
C LEU A 32 -12.55 8.93 -7.55
N MET A 33 -11.45 8.63 -8.24
CA MET A 33 -10.38 9.61 -8.47
C MET A 33 -10.82 10.72 -9.43
N GLN A 34 -11.58 10.38 -10.46
CA GLN A 34 -12.14 11.37 -11.39
C GLN A 34 -13.15 12.29 -10.71
N GLU A 35 -14.02 11.76 -9.83
CA GLU A 35 -14.94 12.57 -9.02
C GLU A 35 -14.20 13.60 -8.15
N LYS A 36 -12.98 13.27 -7.71
CA LYS A 36 -12.11 14.18 -6.95
C LYS A 36 -11.27 15.13 -7.81
N GLY A 37 -11.47 15.11 -9.13
CA GLY A 37 -10.79 16.00 -10.07
C GLY A 37 -9.36 15.59 -10.42
N ILE A 38 -8.95 14.34 -10.13
CA ILE A 38 -7.62 13.86 -10.51
C ILE A 38 -7.60 13.64 -12.02
N SER A 39 -6.71 14.34 -12.72
CA SER A 39 -6.56 14.18 -14.16
C SER A 39 -5.81 12.90 -14.51
N ARG A 40 -6.06 12.38 -15.72
CA ARG A 40 -5.34 11.21 -16.23
C ARG A 40 -3.83 11.46 -16.32
N GLU A 41 -3.43 12.70 -16.57
CA GLU A 41 -2.03 13.12 -16.64
C GLU A 41 -1.35 13.02 -15.27
N GLN A 42 -2.03 13.46 -14.20
CA GLN A 42 -1.53 13.34 -12.83
C GLN A 42 -1.37 11.88 -12.42
N LEU A 43 -2.32 11.02 -12.80
CA LEU A 43 -2.22 9.58 -12.54
C LEU A 43 -1.03 8.96 -13.28
N ASN A 44 -0.90 9.24 -14.58
CA ASN A 44 0.21 8.72 -15.40
C ASN A 44 1.56 9.20 -14.87
N ALA A 45 1.68 10.49 -14.53
CA ALA A 45 2.88 11.05 -13.92
C ALA A 45 3.25 10.33 -12.61
N LYS A 46 2.24 9.94 -11.81
CA LYS A 46 2.48 9.19 -10.57
C LYS A 46 2.87 7.74 -10.81
N ILE A 47 2.34 7.10 -11.85
CA ILE A 47 2.77 5.75 -12.28
C ILE A 47 4.23 5.79 -12.72
N ASP A 48 4.60 6.75 -13.57
CA ASP A 48 5.97 6.91 -14.05
C ASP A 48 6.94 7.19 -12.91
N ASP A 49 6.55 8.02 -11.95
CA ASP A 49 7.28 8.29 -10.70
C ASP A 49 7.50 7.01 -9.88
N ILE A 50 6.48 6.16 -9.71
CA ILE A 50 6.60 4.88 -9.00
C ILE A 50 7.52 3.89 -9.76
N LEU A 51 7.37 3.79 -11.08
CA LEU A 51 8.21 2.94 -11.93
C LEU A 51 9.67 3.40 -11.92
N ALA A 52 9.90 4.71 -12.00
CA ALA A 52 11.23 5.32 -11.97
C ALA A 52 11.92 5.16 -10.61
N ARG A 53 11.17 5.26 -9.51
CA ARG A 53 11.70 5.06 -8.16
C ARG A 53 12.18 3.63 -7.90
N LYS A 54 11.84 2.65 -8.75
CA LYS A 54 12.09 1.21 -8.53
C LYS A 54 11.91 0.86 -7.05
N VAL A 55 10.80 1.33 -6.45
CA VAL A 55 10.53 1.02 -5.05
C VAL A 55 10.35 -0.49 -5.01
N GLU A 56 11.40 -1.20 -4.59
CA GLU A 56 11.26 -2.56 -4.11
C GLU A 56 10.36 -2.42 -2.89
N VAL A 57 9.06 -2.67 -3.10
CA VAL A 57 8.14 -2.77 -1.99
C VAL A 57 8.61 -4.01 -1.22
N GLN A 58 9.40 -3.78 -0.18
CA GLN A 58 9.92 -4.84 0.67
C GLN A 58 8.74 -5.40 1.47
N TYR A 59 8.01 -6.31 0.84
CA TYR A 59 7.02 -7.12 1.52
C TYR A 59 7.77 -8.12 2.41
N GLY A 60 7.73 -7.85 3.72
CA GLY A 60 8.38 -8.68 4.73
C GLY A 60 9.63 -8.04 5.34
N GLY A 61 9.75 -8.17 6.66
CA GLY A 61 10.86 -7.61 7.45
C GLY A 61 10.46 -6.44 8.33
N ARG A 62 9.32 -5.79 8.04
CA ARG A 62 8.77 -4.72 8.88
C ARG A 62 8.35 -5.27 10.24
N LYS A 63 8.77 -4.57 11.30
CA LYS A 63 8.40 -4.87 12.67
C LYS A 63 7.88 -3.62 13.35
N LYS A 64 6.72 -3.69 14.00
CA LYS A 64 6.18 -2.57 14.77
C LYS A 64 5.67 -3.03 16.14
N PRO A 65 5.66 -2.16 17.16
CA PRO A 65 5.21 -2.54 18.48
C PRO A 65 3.71 -2.85 18.48
N CYS A 66 3.31 -3.89 19.19
CA CYS A 66 1.91 -4.23 19.39
C CYS A 66 1.24 -3.12 20.22
N PRO A 67 0.07 -2.58 19.79
CA PRO A 67 -0.62 -1.51 20.52
C PRO A 67 -1.12 -1.96 21.90
N LYS A 68 -1.30 -3.27 22.12
CA LYS A 68 -1.85 -3.83 23.36
C LYS A 68 -0.77 -4.18 24.40
N CYS A 69 0.37 -4.71 23.97
CA CYS A 69 1.40 -5.21 24.90
C CYS A 69 2.82 -4.68 24.64
N GLY A 70 2.99 -3.80 23.65
CA GLY A 70 4.28 -3.15 23.33
C GLY A 70 5.34 -4.06 22.70
N LYS A 71 5.09 -5.37 22.55
CA LYS A 71 6.06 -6.30 21.95
C LYS A 71 6.12 -6.16 20.44
N MET A 72 7.31 -6.30 19.87
CA MET A 72 7.52 -6.20 18.42
C MET A 72 6.77 -7.32 17.69
N VAL A 73 5.95 -6.94 16.73
CA VAL A 73 5.22 -7.84 15.83
C VAL A 73 5.85 -7.71 14.46
N GLY A 74 6.09 -8.83 13.79
CA GLY A 74 6.51 -8.84 12.39
C GLY A 74 5.30 -8.95 11.46
N GLU A 75 5.41 -8.37 10.28
CA GLU A 75 4.44 -8.56 9.20
C GLU A 75 4.38 -10.05 8.79
N SER A 76 3.16 -10.57 8.60
CA SER A 76 2.94 -11.95 8.19
C SER A 76 3.33 -12.16 6.74
N LYS A 77 4.04 -13.26 6.44
CA LYS A 77 4.34 -13.66 5.06
C LYS A 77 3.10 -14.11 4.29
N THR A 78 2.08 -14.61 4.98
CA THR A 78 0.86 -15.15 4.35
C THR A 78 -0.23 -14.10 4.15
N ASN A 79 -0.23 -13.04 4.96
CA ASN A 79 -1.21 -11.96 4.91
C ASN A 79 -0.43 -10.63 4.89
N PRO A 80 -0.07 -10.12 3.69
CA PRO A 80 0.60 -8.84 3.59
C PRO A 80 -0.26 -7.76 4.25
N MET A 81 0.39 -6.78 4.89
CA MET A 81 -0.24 -5.72 5.66
C MET A 81 -0.89 -6.15 6.99
N ARG A 82 -0.67 -7.38 7.47
CA ARG A 82 -1.12 -7.81 8.80
C ARG A 82 -0.07 -8.66 9.50
N GLY A 83 0.04 -8.53 10.81
CA GLY A 83 0.86 -9.39 11.67
C GLY A 83 0.12 -9.70 12.95
N LYS A 84 0.27 -10.91 13.48
CA LYS A 84 -0.36 -11.31 14.74
C LYS A 84 0.64 -11.21 15.87
N CYS A 85 0.30 -10.50 16.95
CA CYS A 85 1.14 -10.48 18.13
C CYS A 85 1.16 -11.88 18.77
N MET A 86 2.34 -12.51 18.82
CA MET A 86 2.51 -13.84 19.41
C MET A 86 2.29 -13.89 20.92
N ILE A 87 2.24 -12.73 21.59
CA ILE A 87 2.11 -12.64 23.05
C ILE A 87 0.65 -12.42 23.47
N CYS A 88 -0.03 -11.44 22.89
CA CYS A 88 -1.39 -11.08 23.30
C CYS A 88 -2.46 -11.43 22.25
N GLY A 89 -2.06 -12.01 21.11
CA GLY A 89 -2.95 -12.43 20.04
C GLY A 89 -3.57 -11.31 19.20
N THR A 90 -3.23 -10.04 19.48
CA THR A 90 -3.79 -8.88 18.78
C THR A 90 -3.30 -8.82 17.34
N ASP A 91 -4.21 -8.58 16.40
CA ASP A 91 -3.88 -8.33 14.99
C ASP A 91 -3.39 -6.89 14.82
N VAL A 92 -2.27 -6.76 14.13
CA VAL A 92 -1.56 -5.50 13.89
C VAL A 92 -1.52 -5.26 12.38
N ALA A 93 -2.12 -4.18 11.90
CA ALA A 93 -2.10 -3.81 10.49
C ALA A 93 -0.76 -3.15 10.13
N PHE A 94 -0.14 -3.45 9.00
CA PHE A 94 1.11 -2.85 8.50
C PHE A 94 0.81 -2.08 7.22
N TYR A 95 0.62 -0.76 7.29
CA TYR A 95 0.34 0.01 6.09
C TYR A 95 1.63 0.31 5.32
N PRO A 96 1.63 0.25 3.98
CA PRO A 96 2.82 0.53 3.16
C PRO A 96 3.45 1.92 3.35
N PHE A 97 2.70 2.89 3.87
CA PHE A 97 3.10 4.31 3.92
C PHE A 97 3.09 4.91 5.34
N GLU A 98 2.98 4.10 6.39
CA GLU A 98 2.98 4.61 7.78
C GLU A 98 4.37 5.13 8.22
N ASP A 99 5.45 4.59 7.66
CA ASP A 99 6.83 4.92 8.07
C ASP A 99 7.41 6.15 7.33
N ASP A 100 6.76 6.63 6.26
CA ASP A 100 7.24 7.75 5.43
C ASP A 100 6.68 9.11 5.83
N VAL A 101 5.80 9.19 6.82
CA VAL A 101 5.45 10.47 7.45
C VAL A 101 6.56 10.81 8.43
N LYS A 102 7.71 11.24 7.90
CA LYS A 102 8.51 12.17 8.69
C LYS A 102 7.60 13.37 8.92
N GLU A 103 7.47 13.78 10.17
CA GLU A 103 6.92 15.09 10.54
C GLU A 103 7.89 16.16 10.02
N ASP A 104 7.95 16.29 8.69
CA ASP A 104 8.68 17.37 8.03
C ASP A 104 7.79 18.60 8.25
N GLU A 105 8.16 19.34 9.31
CA GLU A 105 7.88 20.75 9.60
C GLU A 105 6.51 21.28 9.16
N GLU A 106 5.70 21.67 10.16
CA GLU A 106 4.62 22.66 10.04
C GLU A 106 4.76 23.50 8.78
N ALA A 107 3.90 23.23 7.78
CA ALA A 107 3.81 24.06 6.60
C ALA A 107 3.49 25.47 7.07
N LYS A 108 4.52 26.32 7.14
CA LYS A 108 4.35 27.73 7.47
C LYS A 108 3.29 28.27 6.50
N PRO A 109 2.28 29.03 6.99
CA PRO A 109 1.34 29.68 6.11
C PRO A 109 2.13 30.47 5.07
N TYR A 110 1.87 30.21 3.79
CA TYR A 110 2.51 30.95 2.71
C TYR A 110 2.19 32.44 2.90
N ASP A 111 3.23 33.24 3.11
CA ASP A 111 3.16 34.70 3.18
C ASP A 111 3.57 35.28 1.82
N PRO A 112 2.63 35.77 1.00
CA PRO A 112 2.93 36.32 -0.31
C PRO A 112 3.76 37.61 -0.27
N SER A 113 3.95 38.22 0.90
CA SER A 113 4.69 39.47 1.05
C SER A 113 6.20 39.31 0.87
N GLU A 114 6.76 38.11 1.10
CA GLU A 114 8.20 37.83 0.91
C GLU A 114 8.59 37.80 -0.58
N ASP A 115 7.66 37.47 -1.48
CA ASP A 115 7.92 37.39 -2.93
C ASP A 115 7.84 38.76 -3.64
N LEU A 116 7.28 39.80 -2.99
CA LEU A 116 7.02 41.10 -3.62
C LEU A 116 8.04 42.20 -3.29
N GLY A 117 9.07 41.91 -2.48
CA GLY A 117 10.29 42.71 -2.38
C GLY A 117 10.12 44.23 -2.21
N PHE A 118 9.18 44.66 -1.35
CA PHE A 118 9.02 46.06 -0.96
C PHE A 118 9.94 46.45 0.21
#